data_AF-A0A9D8LGX6-F1
#
_entry.id   AF-A0A9D8LGX6-F1
#
_cell.length_a   1.000
_cell.length_b   1.000
_cell.length_c   1.000
_cell.angle_alpha   90.00
_cell.angle_beta   90.00
_cell.angle_gamma   90.00
#
_symmetry.space_group_name_H-M   'P 1'
#
loop_
_entity.id
_entity.type
_entity.pdbx_description
1 polymer ?
#
loop_
_entity_poly.entity_id
_entity_poly.type
_entity_poly.pdbx_seq_one_letter_code
_entity_poly.pdbx_strand_id
1 'polypeptide(L)' 'LMWRAYTPLGFLEYSFIETVAAMKPYYVIRAMGGGLFLAGALIMAFNLWMTVRSDAVGASQREPAPDPQLVPAQ' A
#
# COMPACT_ATOMS: atom_id res chain seq x y z
N LEU A 1 -11.81 5.14 -28.28
CA LEU A 1 -11.13 6.43 -28.08
C LEU A 1 -12.17 7.54 -28.25
N MET A 2 -12.91 7.88 -27.18
CA MET A 2 -14.13 8.71 -27.31
C MET A 2 -13.85 10.11 -27.87
N TRP A 3 -12.68 10.70 -27.55
CA TRP A 3 -12.26 12.00 -28.08
C TRP A 3 -11.79 11.99 -29.54
N ARG A 4 -11.75 10.82 -30.18
CA ARG A 4 -11.46 10.65 -31.62
C ARG A 4 -12.60 9.93 -32.35
N ALA A 5 -13.75 9.78 -31.72
CA ALA A 5 -14.92 9.18 -32.35
C ALA A 5 -15.66 10.25 -33.14
N TYR A 6 -15.70 10.07 -34.47
CA TYR A 6 -16.41 10.93 -35.40
C TYR A 6 -17.51 10.11 -36.07
N THR A 7 -18.69 10.70 -36.21
CA THR A 7 -19.79 10.11 -36.96
C THR A 7 -19.45 10.06 -38.45
N PRO A 8 -20.15 9.26 -39.27
CA PRO A 8 -19.92 9.18 -40.72
C PRO A 8 -20.06 10.52 -41.45
N LEU A 9 -20.69 11.50 -40.80
CA LEU A 9 -20.91 12.87 -41.27
C LEU A 9 -19.86 13.87 -40.76
N GLY A 10 -18.86 13.42 -40.01
CA GLY A 10 -17.74 14.25 -39.52
C GLY A 10 -17.97 14.98 -38.19
N PHE A 11 -19.12 14.76 -37.52
CA PHE A 11 -19.39 15.35 -36.21
C PHE A 11 -18.75 14.54 -35.08
N LEU A 12 -18.45 15.19 -33.95
CA LEU A 12 -18.00 14.50 -32.73
C LEU A 12 -19.13 13.61 -32.20
N GLU A 13 -18.85 12.32 -32.01
CA GLU A 13 -19.85 11.32 -31.58
C GLU A 13 -20.20 11.45 -30.09
N TYR A 14 -19.24 11.88 -29.25
CA TYR A 14 -19.44 12.08 -27.81
C TYR A 14 -19.06 13.51 -27.43
N SER A 15 -19.91 14.17 -26.65
CA SER A 15 -19.57 15.44 -26.01
C SER A 15 -18.59 15.22 -24.85
N PHE A 16 -17.83 16.26 -24.50
CA PHE A 16 -16.86 16.20 -23.39
C PHE A 16 -17.52 15.71 -22.08
N ILE A 17 -18.73 16.21 -21.78
CA ILE A 17 -19.48 15.88 -20.56
C ILE A 17 -19.82 14.39 -20.49
N GLU A 18 -20.23 13.78 -21.61
CA GLU A 18 -20.56 12.34 -21.67
C GLU A 18 -19.33 11.49 -21.40
N THR A 19 -18.17 11.87 -21.93
CA THR A 19 -16.93 11.15 -21.66
C THR A 19 -16.51 11.23 -20.18
N VAL A 20 -16.68 12.39 -19.55
CA VAL A 20 -16.40 12.58 -18.12
C VAL A 20 -17.37 11.77 -17.26
N ALA A 21 -18.66 11.76 -17.62
CA ALA A 21 -19.68 10.97 -16.92
C ALA A 21 -19.38 9.47 -16.99
N ALA A 22 -18.96 8.96 -18.15
CA ALA A 22 -18.56 7.57 -18.34
C ALA A 22 -17.30 7.19 -17.53
N MET A 23 -16.42 8.14 -17.20
CA MET A 23 -15.21 7.88 -16.42
C MET A 23 -15.46 7.77 -14.90
N LYS A 24 -16.58 8.30 -14.39
CA LYS A 24 -16.92 8.30 -12.96
C LYS A 24 -16.76 6.92 -12.26
N PRO A 25 -17.30 5.80 -12.76
CA PRO A 25 -17.15 4.49 -12.10
C PRO A 25 -15.68 4.05 -11.98
N TYR A 26 -14.83 4.35 -12.97
CA TYR A 26 -13.41 4.01 -12.91
C TYR A 26 -12.68 4.80 -11.81
N TYR A 27 -13.04 6.06 -11.60
CA TYR A 27 -12.47 6.84 -10.49
C TYR A 27 -12.88 6.29 -9.12
N VAL A 28 -14.11 5.78 -8.99
CA VAL A 28 -14.56 5.11 -7.75
C VAL A 28 -13.75 3.85 -7.48
N ILE A 29 -13.63 2.95 -8.46
CA ILE A 29 -12.85 1.71 -8.30
C ILE A 29 -11.38 2.04 -7.99
N ARG A 30 -10.80 3.04 -8.65
CA ARG A 30 -9.43 3.49 -8.40
C ARG A 30 -9.27 4.04 -6.98
N ALA A 31 -10.20 4.86 -6.51
CA ALA A 31 -10.18 5.40 -5.16
C ALA A 31 -10.32 4.30 -4.10
N MET A 32 -11.19 3.31 -4.34
CA MET A 32 -11.33 2.15 -3.46
C MET A 32 -10.05 1.31 -3.41
N GLY A 33 -9.47 0.97 -4.56
CA GLY A 33 -8.22 0.21 -4.63
C GLY A 33 -7.06 0.95 -3.96
N GLY A 34 -6.92 2.26 -4.24
CA GLY A 34 -5.95 3.11 -3.56
C GLY A 34 -6.19 3.22 -2.06
N GLY A 35 -7.45 3.29 -1.63
CA GLY A 35 -7.83 3.31 -0.22
C GLY A 35 -7.43 2.05 0.52
N LEU A 36 -7.63 0.87 -0.06
CA LEU A 36 -7.17 -0.41 0.51
C LEU A 36 -5.65 -0.47 0.62
N PHE A 37 -4.93 -0.01 -0.41
CA PHE A 37 -3.47 0.08 -0.36
C PHE A 37 -2.98 1.02 0.74
N LEU A 38 -3.58 2.22 0.85
CA LEU A 38 -3.24 3.19 1.90
C LEU A 38 -3.55 2.62 3.29
N ALA A 39 -4.69 1.95 3.48
CA ALA A 39 -5.02 1.28 4.73
C ALA A 39 -3.96 0.23 5.12
N GLY A 40 -3.52 -0.59 4.16
CA GLY A 40 -2.43 -1.55 4.38
C GLY A 40 -1.11 -0.89 4.76
N ALA A 41 -0.75 0.21 4.09
CA ALA A 41 0.46 0.98 4.41
C ALA A 41 0.40 1.60 5.82
N LEU A 42 -0.76 2.06 6.27
CA LEU A 42 -0.96 2.57 7.63
C LEU A 42 -0.80 1.47 8.67
N ILE A 43 -1.35 0.27 8.42
CA ILE A 43 -1.16 -0.90 9.29
C ILE A 43 0.33 -1.27 9.38
N MET A 44 1.04 -1.27 8.24
CA MET A 44 2.48 -1.53 8.20
C MET A 44 3.26 -0.49 9.01
N ALA A 45 2.97 0.80 8.84
CA ALA A 45 3.61 1.88 9.58
C ALA A 45 3.37 1.75 11.09
N PHE A 46 2.15 1.40 11.49
CA PHE A 46 1.82 1.15 12.90
C PHE A 46 2.60 -0.04 13.46
N ASN A 47 2.64 -1.16 12.74
CA ASN A 47 3.41 -2.35 13.17
C ASN A 47 4.90 -2.03 13.32
N LEU A 48 5.49 -1.33 12.36
CA LEU A 48 6.90 -0.94 12.41
C LEU A 48 7.18 -0.03 13.60
N TRP A 49 6.32 0.96 13.84
CA TRP A 49 6.44 1.86 15.00
C TRP A 49 6.38 1.09 16.32
N MET A 50 5.48 0.11 16.42
CA MET A 50 5.39 -0.77 17.58
C MET A 50 6.66 -1.60 17.76
N THR A 51 7.24 -2.16 16.69
CA THR A 51 8.50 -2.92 16.76
C THR A 51 9.66 -2.06 17.25
N VAL A 52 9.83 -0.86 16.69
CA VAL A 52 10.89 0.07 17.10
C VAL A 52 10.77 0.46 18.58
N ARG A 53 9.53 0.69 19.05
CA ARG A 53 9.30 1.04 20.46
C ARG A 53 9.49 -0.14 21.41
N SER A 54 9.16 -1.36 20.98
CA SER A 54 9.31 -2.57 21.79
C SER A 54 10.76 -3.02 21.95
N ASP A 55 11.61 -2.85 20.94
CA ASP A 55 13.03 -3.22 21.03
C ASP A 55 13.79 -2.32 22.03
N ALA A 56 13.39 -1.06 22.17
CA ALA A 56 13.88 -0.16 23.23
C ALA A 56 13.56 -0.67 24.66
N VAL A 57 12.52 -1.48 24.83
CA VAL A 57 12.12 -2.08 26.11
C VAL A 57 12.73 -3.49 26.30
N GLY A 58 12.88 -4.26 25.22
CA GLY A 58 13.42 -5.63 25.23
C GLY A 58 14.94 -5.75 25.26
N ALA A 59 15.67 -4.73 24.79
CA ALA A 59 17.14 -4.72 24.82
C ALA A 59 17.73 -4.77 26.24
N SER A 60 16.94 -4.44 27.28
CA SER A 60 17.37 -4.52 28.68
C SER A 60 17.31 -5.94 29.28
N GLN A 61 16.72 -6.94 28.60
CA GLN A 61 16.55 -8.30 29.12
C GLN A 61 17.32 -9.40 28.38
N ARG A 62 18.18 -9.05 27.41
CA ARG A 62 19.18 -10.03 26.93
C ARG A 62 20.26 -10.16 27.98
N GLU A 63 20.00 -11.00 28.98
CA GLU A 63 21.06 -11.55 29.82
C GLU A 63 22.06 -12.24 28.88
N PRO A 64 23.37 -11.91 28.95
CA PRO A 64 24.35 -12.58 28.12
C PRO A 64 24.24 -14.08 28.41
N ALA A 65 24.02 -14.87 27.35
CA ALA A 65 24.01 -16.32 27.47
C ALA A 65 25.26 -16.74 28.25
N PRO A 66 25.17 -17.65 29.23
CA PRO A 66 26.34 -18.11 29.96
C PRO A 66 27.38 -18.59 28.94
N ASP A 67 28.61 -18.09 29.06
CA ASP A 67 29.70 -18.48 28.18
C ASP A 67 29.70 -20.02 28.05
N PRO A 68 29.78 -20.57 26.82
CA PRO A 68 29.90 -22.01 26.65
C PRO A 68 31.12 -22.48 27.43
N GLN A 69 30.90 -23.12 28.59
CA GLN A 69 32.00 -23.71 29.33
C GLN A 69 32.56 -24.83 28.46
N LEU A 70 33.72 -24.56 27.87
CA LEU A 70 34.52 -25.55 27.16
C LEU A 70 34.97 -26.58 28.18
N VAL A 71 34.19 -27.63 28.35
CA VAL A 71 34.57 -28.77 29.17
C VAL A 71 35.74 -29.44 28.46
N PRO A 72 36.92 -29.57 29.10
CA PRO A 72 38.05 -30.25 28.47
C PRO A 72 37.66 -31.72 28.28
N ALA A 73 37.77 -32.21 27.03
CA ALA A 73 37.60 -33.61 26.72
C ALA A 73 38.67 -34.40 27.48
N GLN A 74 38.24 -35.25 28.42
CA GLN A 74 39.09 -36.28 29.03
C GLN A 74 39.10 -37.54 28.18
#